data_AF-A0A0P9ZFU6-F1
#
_entry.id   AF-A0A0P9ZFU6-F1
#
_cell.length_a   1.000
_cell.length_b   1.000
_cell.length_c   1.000
_cell.angle_alpha   90.00
_cell.angle_beta   90.00
_cell.angle_gamma   90.00
#
_symmetry.space_group_name_H-M   'P 1'
#
loop_
_entity.id
_entity.type
_entity.pdbx_description
1 polymer ?
#
loop_
_entity_poly.entity_id
_entity_poly.type
_entity_poly.pdbx_seq_one_letter_code
_entity_poly.pdbx_strand_id
1 'polypeptide(L)'
;MTLVPLDVCNQVILDESYSQKITASDPVALLVKQVLETKSGTHAEGYPVPIFDPLATMLMAGGIEATKIDEQFLSVNTSITPQDNHCGQIQLQGSGSRTITSVLGVSQFAFNANFAQVINNRT
;
A
#
# COMPACT_ATOMS: atom_id res chain seq x y z
N MET A 1 7.36 6.02 13.81
CA MET A 1 6.24 5.18 13.31
C MET A 1 5.74 5.85 12.05
N THR A 2 5.54 5.09 10.98
CA THR A 2 5.10 5.62 9.69
C THR A 2 3.73 5.05 9.34
N LEU A 3 2.78 5.91 8.98
CA LEU A 3 1.45 5.54 8.50
C LEU A 3 1.43 5.62 6.98
N VAL A 4 0.98 4.56 6.31
CA VAL A 4 0.61 4.56 4.90
C VAL A 4 -0.92 4.51 4.84
N PRO A 5 -1.61 5.66 4.69
CA PRO A 5 -3.06 5.71 4.74
C PRO A 5 -3.68 5.16 3.45
N LEU A 6 -4.96 4.79 3.52
CA LEU A 6 -5.75 4.29 2.38
C LEU A 6 -5.65 5.21 1.15
N ASP A 7 -5.68 6.52 1.36
CA ASP A 7 -5.58 7.53 0.29
C ASP A 7 -4.27 7.41 -0.52
N VAL A 8 -3.18 6.98 0.13
CA VAL A 8 -1.89 6.74 -0.54
C VAL A 8 -1.89 5.40 -1.26
N CYS A 9 -2.48 4.36 -0.67
CA CYS A 9 -2.61 3.06 -1.32
C CYS A 9 -3.42 3.15 -2.62
N ASN A 10 -4.40 4.07 -2.68
CA ASN A 10 -5.17 4.35 -3.89
C ASN A 10 -4.37 5.04 -5.01
N GLN A 11 -3.15 5.53 -4.74
CA GLN A 11 -2.26 6.09 -5.76
C GLN A 11 -1.48 5.00 -6.52
N VAL A 12 -1.54 3.74 -6.07
CA VAL A 12 -0.85 2.60 -6.69
C VAL A 12 -1.88 1.53 -7.01
N ILE A 13 -2.28 1.47 -8.28
CA ILE A 13 -3.25 0.50 -8.79
C ILE A 13 -2.50 -0.63 -9.48
N LEU A 14 -2.71 -1.86 -9.03
CA LEU A 14 -2.36 -3.04 -9.83
C LEU A 14 -3.48 -3.39 -10.77
N ASP A 15 -3.10 -3.59 -12.01
CA ASP A 15 -3.92 -4.27 -13.00
C ASP A 15 -3.23 -5.58 -13.43
N GLU A 16 -3.92 -6.33 -14.28
CA GLU A 16 -3.41 -7.59 -14.83
C GLU A 16 -2.09 -7.45 -15.61
N SER A 17 -1.71 -6.25 -16.08
CA SER A 17 -0.44 -6.06 -16.79
C SER A 17 0.78 -6.28 -15.89
N TYR A 18 0.61 -6.27 -14.56
CA TYR A 18 1.71 -6.47 -13.63
C TYR A 18 2.17 -7.92 -13.56
N SER A 19 1.25 -8.88 -13.68
CA SER A 19 1.62 -10.30 -13.72
C SER A 19 2.50 -10.59 -14.95
N GLN A 20 2.30 -9.85 -16.05
CA GLN A 20 3.09 -9.95 -17.27
C GLN A 20 4.51 -9.41 -17.11
N LYS A 21 4.75 -8.51 -16.14
CA LYS A 21 6.09 -8.00 -15.81
C LYS A 21 6.91 -8.98 -14.96
N ILE A 22 6.28 -10.01 -14.39
CA ILE A 22 6.96 -11.09 -13.67
C ILE A 22 7.40 -12.16 -14.67
N THR A 23 8.70 -12.16 -14.93
CA THR A 23 9.40 -13.06 -15.87
C THR A 23 10.15 -14.20 -15.17
N ALA A 24 10.47 -14.05 -13.88
CA ALA A 24 11.07 -15.12 -13.10
C ALA A 24 10.08 -16.28 -12.89
N SER A 25 10.64 -17.49 -12.76
CA SER A 25 9.89 -18.74 -12.67
C SER A 25 10.18 -19.53 -11.39
N ASP A 26 10.90 -18.93 -10.43
CA ASP A 26 11.07 -19.53 -9.12
C ASP A 26 9.73 -19.55 -8.34
N PRO A 27 9.61 -20.39 -7.30
CA PRO A 27 8.35 -20.56 -6.58
C PRO A 27 7.76 -19.26 -5.99
N VAL A 28 8.60 -18.31 -5.58
CA VAL A 28 8.14 -17.03 -5.03
C VAL A 28 7.57 -16.15 -6.14
N ALA A 29 8.27 -16.04 -7.27
CA ALA A 29 7.76 -15.29 -8.42
C ALA A 29 6.44 -15.87 -8.96
N LEU A 30 6.32 -17.20 -9.03
CA LEU A 30 5.08 -17.88 -9.44
C LEU A 30 3.94 -17.62 -8.45
N LEU A 31 4.20 -17.68 -7.15
CA LEU A 31 3.20 -17.37 -6.12
C LEU A 31 2.70 -15.93 -6.25
N VAL A 32 3.61 -14.96 -6.37
CA VAL A 32 3.22 -13.55 -6.53
C VAL A 32 2.40 -13.37 -7.80
N LYS A 33 2.82 -13.95 -8.92
CA LYS A 33 2.08 -13.89 -10.18
C LYS A 33 0.65 -14.43 -10.03
N GLN A 34 0.47 -15.58 -9.39
CA GLN A 34 -0.84 -16.17 -9.12
C GLN A 34 -1.70 -15.29 -8.21
N VAL A 35 -1.12 -14.68 -7.16
CA VAL A 35 -1.84 -13.74 -6.29
C VAL A 35 -2.34 -12.55 -7.09
N LEU A 36 -1.51 -11.97 -7.95
CA LEU A 36 -1.91 -10.84 -8.80
C LEU A 36 -3.02 -11.24 -9.76
N GLU A 37 -2.85 -12.30 -10.53
CA GLU A 37 -3.85 -12.78 -11.49
C GLU A 37 -5.19 -13.12 -10.82
N THR A 38 -5.15 -13.67 -9.61
CA THR A 38 -6.36 -13.96 -8.83
C THR A 38 -7.04 -12.67 -8.38
N LYS A 39 -6.28 -11.68 -7.93
CA LYS A 39 -6.82 -10.43 -7.37
C LYS A 39 -7.24 -9.42 -8.43
N SER A 40 -6.55 -9.35 -9.56
CA SER A 40 -6.81 -8.40 -10.65
C SER A 40 -7.55 -8.99 -11.84
N GLY A 41 -7.70 -10.32 -11.92
CA GLY A 41 -8.34 -11.03 -13.03
C GLY A 41 -9.83 -11.28 -12.84
N THR A 42 -10.33 -12.45 -13.23
CA THR A 42 -11.78 -12.78 -13.27
C THR A 42 -12.49 -12.82 -11.91
N HIS A 43 -11.74 -12.76 -10.80
CA HIS A 43 -12.26 -12.63 -9.44
C HIS A 43 -12.14 -11.21 -8.89
N ALA A 44 -11.81 -10.22 -9.74
CA ALA A 44 -11.72 -8.83 -9.34
C ALA A 44 -13.08 -8.37 -8.79
N GLU A 45 -13.07 -7.95 -7.52
CA GLU A 45 -14.07 -7.01 -7.05
C GLU A 45 -14.02 -5.78 -7.98
N GLY A 46 -15.15 -5.15 -8.31
CA GLY A 46 -15.25 -4.12 -9.38
C GLY A 46 -14.39 -2.86 -9.19
N TYR A 47 -13.51 -2.82 -8.19
CA TYR A 47 -12.52 -1.79 -7.94
C TYR A 47 -11.11 -2.40 -8.01
N PRO A 48 -10.14 -1.72 -8.65
CA PRO A 48 -8.75 -2.18 -8.66
C PRO A 48 -8.29 -2.46 -7.22
N VAL A 49 -7.74 -3.65 -6.99
CA VAL A 49 -7.29 -4.06 -5.65
C VAL A 49 -6.14 -3.15 -5.23
N PRO A 50 -6.33 -2.27 -4.24
CA PRO A 50 -5.26 -1.42 -3.77
C PRO A 50 -4.24 -2.31 -3.06
N ILE A 51 -2.96 -2.09 -3.31
CA ILE A 51 -1.91 -2.86 -2.65
C ILE A 51 -1.57 -2.18 -1.33
N PHE A 52 -2.16 -2.65 -0.25
CA PHE A 52 -1.87 -2.09 1.07
C PHE A 52 -0.47 -2.51 1.55
N ASP A 53 -0.27 -3.82 1.68
CA ASP A 53 0.89 -4.33 2.41
C ASP A 53 2.18 -4.30 1.57
N PRO A 54 2.20 -4.69 0.28
CA PRO A 54 3.40 -4.51 -0.52
C PRO A 54 3.83 -3.05 -0.69
N LEU A 55 2.92 -2.06 -0.73
CA LEU A 55 3.33 -0.66 -0.77
C LEU A 55 4.06 -0.26 0.52
N ALA A 56 3.49 -0.60 1.67
CA ALA A 56 4.14 -0.36 2.96
C ALA A 56 5.47 -1.11 3.09
N THR A 57 5.55 -2.34 2.58
CA THR A 57 6.77 -3.16 2.57
C THR A 57 7.86 -2.53 1.72
N MET A 58 7.53 -2.03 0.53
CA MET A 58 8.49 -1.40 -0.37
C MET A 58 9.04 -0.09 0.17
N LEU A 59 8.19 0.72 0.82
CA LEU A 59 8.63 1.91 1.55
C LEU A 59 9.56 1.55 2.72
N MET A 60 9.20 0.52 3.49
CA MET A 60 9.99 0.07 4.64
C MET A 60 11.33 -0.53 4.23
N ALA A 61 11.36 -1.32 3.16
CA ALA A 61 12.56 -1.97 2.63
C ALA A 61 13.46 -1.02 1.80
N GLY A 62 13.07 0.25 1.62
CA GLY A 62 13.80 1.23 0.81
C GLY A 62 13.75 0.96 -0.69
N GLY A 63 12.80 0.15 -1.16
CA GLY A 63 12.57 -0.09 -2.59
C GLY A 63 11.98 1.13 -3.31
N ILE A 64 11.25 1.98 -2.58
CA ILE A 64 10.81 3.29 -3.04
C ILE A 64 10.83 4.31 -1.90
N GLU A 65 10.81 5.59 -2.24
CA GLU A 65 10.66 6.69 -1.29
C GLU A 65 9.27 7.33 -1.38
N ALA A 66 8.81 7.88 -0.26
CA ALA A 66 7.63 8.74 -0.25
C ALA A 66 7.94 10.05 -0.98
N THR A 67 7.07 10.48 -1.89
CA THR A 67 7.22 11.77 -2.58
C THR A 67 6.78 12.94 -1.70
N LYS A 68 5.92 12.66 -0.71
CA LYS A 68 5.48 13.62 0.29
C LYS A 68 5.16 12.92 1.60
N ILE A 69 5.59 13.54 2.70
CA ILE A 69 5.27 13.13 4.07
C ILE A 69 4.75 14.34 4.85
N ASP A 70 4.06 14.06 5.94
CA ASP A 70 3.68 15.05 6.95
C ASP A 70 3.78 14.44 8.35
N GLU A 71 4.08 15.24 9.35
CA GLU A 71 4.18 14.79 10.75
C GLU A 71 3.01 15.31 11.56
N GLN A 72 2.18 14.40 12.05
CA GLN A 72 0.89 14.74 12.65
C GLN A 72 0.72 14.06 14.01
N PHE A 73 0.06 14.73 14.95
CA PHE A 73 -0.49 14.04 16.12
C PHE A 73 -1.79 13.35 15.69
N LEU A 74 -1.87 12.03 15.90
CA LEU A 74 -3.03 11.24 15.51
C LEU A 74 -3.64 10.53 16.73
N SER A 75 -4.95 10.41 16.73
CA SER A 75 -5.70 9.52 17.62
C SER A 75 -6.59 8.58 16.81
N VAL A 76 -7.10 7.54 17.46
CA VAL A 76 -8.11 6.65 16.88
C VAL A 76 -9.38 6.78 17.70
N ASN A 77 -10.51 6.93 17.03
CA ASN A 77 -11.80 6.85 17.70
C ASN A 77 -12.05 5.40 18.17
N THR A 78 -12.16 5.18 19.46
CA THR A 78 -12.41 3.85 20.05
C THR A 78 -13.85 3.66 20.53
N SER A 79 -14.69 4.69 20.39
CA SER A 79 -16.07 4.66 20.86
C SER A 79 -16.96 3.98 19.84
N ILE A 80 -17.71 2.97 20.27
CA ILE A 80 -18.67 2.26 19.44
C ILE A 80 -20.06 2.87 19.67
N THR A 81 -20.71 3.32 18.59
CA THR A 81 -22.08 3.82 18.62
C THR A 81 -23.01 2.95 17.75
N PRO A 82 -24.29 2.77 18.12
CA PRO A 82 -25.24 1.98 17.31
C PRO A 82 -25.58 2.61 15.94
N GLN A 83 -25.45 3.93 15.83
CA GLN A 83 -25.74 4.72 14.63
C GLN A 83 -24.51 5.57 14.32
N ASP A 84 -24.17 5.69 13.04
CA ASP A 84 -23.01 6.46 12.56
C ASP A 84 -21.70 6.09 13.29
N ASN A 85 -21.37 4.79 13.27
CA ASN A 85 -20.22 4.25 13.98
C ASN A 85 -18.91 4.61 13.28
N HIS A 86 -18.11 5.47 13.92
CA HIS A 86 -16.77 5.87 13.45
C HIS A 86 -15.64 5.21 14.25
N CYS A 87 -15.91 4.12 14.97
CA CYS A 87 -14.87 3.35 15.65
C CYS A 87 -13.80 2.87 14.65
N GLY A 88 -12.53 3.07 14.98
CA GLY A 88 -11.38 2.79 14.11
C GLY A 88 -10.96 3.95 13.21
N GLN A 89 -11.72 5.04 13.13
CA GLN A 89 -11.35 6.21 12.34
C GLN A 89 -10.13 6.92 12.94
N ILE A 90 -9.15 7.25 12.09
CA ILE A 90 -7.99 8.07 12.45
C ILE A 90 -8.41 9.54 12.47
N GLN A 91 -8.01 10.27 13.51
CA GLN A 91 -8.34 11.68 13.71
C GLN A 91 -7.07 12.51 13.92
N LEU A 92 -7.02 13.67 13.28
CA LEU A 92 -5.98 14.68 13.50
C LEU A 92 -6.17 15.34 14.87
N GLN A 93 -5.06 15.53 15.58
CA GLN A 93 -5.02 16.21 16.86
C GLN A 93 -4.11 17.44 16.77
N GLY A 94 -4.45 18.50 17.50
CA GLY A 94 -3.58 19.68 17.62
C GLY A 94 -2.35 19.44 18.51
N SER A 95 -2.38 18.41 19.36
CA SER A 95 -1.31 18.07 20.29
C SER A 95 -1.34 16.58 20.67
N GLY A 96 -0.21 16.04 21.09
CA GLY A 96 -0.09 14.66 21.58
C GLY A 96 1.29 14.36 22.15
N SER A 97 1.49 13.11 22.60
CA SER A 97 2.78 12.68 23.19
C SER A 97 3.87 12.41 22.15
N ARG A 98 3.49 12.13 20.89
CA ARG A 98 4.40 11.90 19.77
C ARG A 98 3.72 12.19 18.44
N THR A 99 4.47 12.69 17.47
CA THR A 99 4.02 12.77 16.07
C THR A 99 4.19 11.42 15.37
N ILE A 100 3.41 11.23 14.32
CA ILE A 100 3.46 10.08 13.41
C ILE A 100 3.73 10.64 12.01
N THR A 101 4.70 10.05 11.33
CA THR A 101 4.97 10.39 9.93
C THR A 101 3.90 9.74 9.06
N SER A 102 3.03 10.54 8.47
CA SER A 102 2.04 10.11 7.51
C SER A 102 2.61 10.26 6.09
N VAL A 103 2.63 9.17 5.32
CA VAL A 103 2.89 9.26 3.89
C VAL A 103 1.68 9.91 3.25
N LEU A 104 1.92 10.91 2.39
CA LEU A 104 0.88 11.61 1.64
C LEU A 104 0.98 11.39 0.13
N GLY A 105 2.14 10.94 -0.34
CA GLY A 105 2.38 10.71 -1.77
C GLY A 105 3.41 9.63 -2.02
N VAL A 106 3.17 8.86 -3.09
CA VAL A 106 4.10 7.86 -3.64
C VAL A 106 4.11 7.95 -5.16
N SER A 107 5.09 7.31 -5.79
CA SER A 107 5.16 7.19 -7.25
C SER A 107 4.75 5.79 -7.69
N GLN A 108 3.61 5.67 -8.39
CA GLN A 108 3.22 4.41 -9.04
C GLN A 108 4.31 3.91 -9.99
N PHE A 109 4.95 4.81 -10.75
CA PHE A 109 6.03 4.42 -11.65
C PHE A 109 7.21 3.78 -10.90
N ALA A 110 7.66 4.41 -9.81
CA ALA A 110 8.77 3.89 -9.00
C ALA A 110 8.39 2.56 -8.34
N PHE A 111 7.17 2.46 -7.79
CA PHE A 111 6.67 1.23 -7.22
C PHE A 111 6.69 0.10 -8.25
N ASN A 112 6.19 0.34 -9.45
CA ASN A 112 6.10 -0.66 -10.51
C ASN A 112 7.46 -1.18 -10.93
N ALA A 113 8.42 -0.26 -11.12
CA ALA A 113 9.76 -0.60 -11.53
C ALA A 113 10.44 -1.47 -10.46
N ASN A 114 10.40 -1.03 -9.20
CA ASN A 114 11.10 -1.74 -8.13
C ASN A 114 10.40 -3.06 -7.77
N PHE A 115 9.07 -3.09 -7.69
CA PHE A 115 8.32 -4.30 -7.33
C PHE A 115 8.58 -5.44 -8.32
N ALA A 116 8.49 -5.16 -9.63
CA ALA A 116 8.81 -6.14 -10.65
C ALA A 116 10.30 -6.54 -10.62
N GLN A 117 11.20 -5.59 -10.39
CA GLN A 117 12.65 -5.85 -10.30
C GLN A 117 12.99 -6.84 -9.18
N VAL A 118 12.44 -6.61 -7.97
CA VAL A 118 12.62 -7.45 -6.79
C VAL A 118 12.13 -8.87 -7.05
N ILE A 119 10.92 -9.03 -7.57
CA ILE A 119 10.34 -10.35 -7.86
C ILE A 119 11.13 -11.08 -8.95
N ASN A 120 11.63 -10.35 -9.94
CA ASN A 120 12.43 -10.94 -11.02
C ASN A 120 13.86 -11.27 -10.62
N ASN A 121 14.27 -11.00 -9.38
CA ASN A 121 15.65 -11.17 -8.90
C ASN A 121 16.69 -10.46 -9.80
N ARG A 122 16.34 -9.29 -10.35
CA ARG A 122 17.26 -8.47 -11.15
C ARG A 122 17.91 -7.44 -10.23
N THR A 123 19.07 -7.75 -9.69
CA THR A 123 19.90 -6.81 -8.93
C THR A 123 20.90 -6.10 -9.83
#